data_AF-A0A953IME3-F1
#
_entry.id   AF-A0A953IME3-F1
#
_cell.length_a   1.000
_cell.length_b   1.000
_cell.length_c   1.000
_cell.angle_alpha   90.00
_cell.angle_beta   90.00
_cell.angle_gamma   90.00
#
_symmetry.space_group_name_H-M   'P 1'
#
loop_
_entity.id
_entity.type
_entity.pdbx_description
1 polymer ?
#
loop_
_entity_poly.entity_id
_entity_poly.type
_entity_poly.pdbx_seq_one_letter_code
_entity_poly.pdbx_strand_id
1 'polypeptide(L)'
;YYDSGLYLIAGAGEVWDPNDLVLLKNDPLYNEAWPRAVVPYLAVHGVAEPDELPWLPNDGGVHPELPPGTPFGLVGSSSFYNRESFPGFVPSWSDDFDGLDAFNTSENNQSSNWSWQGSDAGLYSNSEIWAVRIVGLEPNTHRSYGPNEGRHFVNHASERMRILGEIPLRKVDGAGQPILDPTGAPDTSFLAKIPADVPFTFQTLDRRGMALNISQTWHQVRPGELRANCGGCHAHSQEPVDFAATAAAAASYDVYDLSQQTPMLIAGSAGGDPDLVVLPSRSEDVEFYRDIRPLLQRSCVTCHSSANPNPPGSLVLDDLGLDDGLPGDYRRLARDSDADWGYPPVISNGTWRQTNASRYVRKFQSRRSLLTWKVFGERLDGWDNDDHPTESTPGNSATLPAGADPNQADLDFTGDIMPPPGSGVPPLSDDEKMTIARWIDLGCPIDSGSQTGNEGFGWFLDDLRPTLTVTLPRSGYNSTPVDRLQFGMVDNYSGLDLDTLSIQADFTVAGRPPGSDLSDLAAALGGGVWTLPLGAPLPPLPTRHLRVEVYDLQGNVTRVDRAFSTQSPATLFADGFESGDTASW
;
A
#
# COMPACT_ATOMS: atom_id res chain seq x y z
N TYR A 1 -18.69 -5.95 39.15
CA TYR A 1 -19.29 -6.76 38.09
C TYR A 1 -20.37 -5.89 37.45
N TYR A 2 -20.24 -5.63 36.15
CA TYR A 2 -21.34 -4.99 35.40
C TYR A 2 -22.49 -5.99 35.32
N ASP A 3 -23.72 -5.56 35.61
CA ASP A 3 -24.92 -6.33 35.32
C ASP A 3 -25.22 -6.11 33.84
N SER A 4 -24.70 -7.00 33.00
CA SER A 4 -24.94 -7.00 31.55
C SER A 4 -26.16 -7.84 31.22
N GLY A 5 -26.82 -7.54 30.11
CA GLY A 5 -27.95 -8.31 29.62
C GLY A 5 -28.41 -7.79 28.27
N LEU A 6 -29.10 -8.63 27.52
CA LEU A 6 -29.78 -8.29 26.28
C LEU A 6 -31.17 -7.77 26.60
N TYR A 7 -31.45 -6.54 26.18
CA TYR A 7 -32.73 -5.89 26.39
C TYR A 7 -33.31 -5.37 25.08
N LEU A 8 -34.63 -5.42 24.95
CA LEU A 8 -35.39 -4.90 23.83
C LEU A 8 -36.01 -3.55 24.20
N ILE A 9 -35.84 -2.58 23.30
CA ILE A 9 -36.65 -1.36 23.28
C ILE A 9 -37.94 -1.69 22.53
N ALA A 10 -39.04 -1.85 23.26
CA ALA A 10 -40.32 -2.19 22.66
C ALA A 10 -40.76 -1.10 21.67
N GLY A 11 -40.93 -1.47 20.39
CA GLY A 11 -41.33 -0.54 19.34
C GLY A 11 -40.28 0.51 18.94
N ALA A 12 -39.03 0.36 19.36
CA ALA A 12 -37.93 1.30 19.09
C ALA A 12 -38.21 2.75 19.54
N GLY A 13 -39.04 2.95 20.56
CA GLY A 13 -39.32 4.27 21.15
C GLY A 13 -38.17 4.79 22.02
N GLU A 14 -38.27 6.06 22.44
CA GLU A 14 -37.33 6.64 23.40
C GLU A 14 -37.46 5.96 24.77
N VAL A 15 -36.32 5.68 25.41
CA VAL A 15 -36.23 5.05 26.73
C VAL A 15 -35.69 6.07 27.73
N TRP A 16 -36.39 6.27 28.84
CA TRP A 16 -36.02 7.25 29.86
C TRP A 16 -35.66 6.60 31.20
N ASP A 17 -36.10 5.36 31.43
CA ASP A 17 -35.75 4.56 32.59
C ASP A 17 -35.36 3.12 32.17
N PRO A 18 -34.35 2.49 32.81
CA PRO A 18 -34.00 1.09 32.53
C PRO A 18 -35.16 0.10 32.72
N ASN A 19 -36.18 0.41 33.52
CA ASN A 19 -37.39 -0.41 33.66
C ASN A 19 -38.30 -0.39 32.42
N ASP A 20 -38.09 0.56 31.50
CA ASP A 20 -38.80 0.60 30.21
C ASP A 20 -38.24 -0.45 29.24
N LEU A 21 -37.09 -1.03 29.56
CA LEU A 21 -36.44 -2.07 28.76
C LEU A 21 -37.01 -3.45 29.07
N VAL A 22 -37.29 -4.23 28.02
CA VAL A 22 -37.73 -5.62 28.17
C VAL A 22 -36.51 -6.52 28.19
N LEU A 23 -36.23 -7.17 29.33
CA LEU A 23 -35.16 -8.16 29.43
C LEU A 23 -35.44 -9.34 28.48
N LEU A 24 -34.54 -9.56 27.51
CA LEU A 24 -34.57 -10.71 26.63
C LEU A 24 -33.73 -11.86 27.20
N LYS A 25 -32.52 -11.57 27.70
CA LYS A 25 -31.56 -12.57 28.18
C LYS A 25 -30.52 -11.94 29.11
N ASN A 26 -30.28 -12.54 30.27
CA ASN A 26 -29.13 -12.24 31.15
C ASN A 26 -28.63 -13.59 31.71
N ASP A 27 -27.61 -14.15 31.07
CA ASP A 27 -27.06 -15.47 31.26
C ASP A 27 -25.55 -15.47 30.93
N PRO A 28 -24.65 -15.72 31.89
CA PRO A 28 -23.20 -15.67 31.69
C PRO A 28 -22.65 -16.72 30.72
N LEU A 29 -23.48 -17.65 30.24
CA LEU A 29 -23.12 -18.59 29.17
C LEU A 29 -23.26 -17.96 27.76
N TYR A 30 -23.81 -16.75 27.63
CA TYR A 30 -24.03 -16.07 26.36
C TYR A 30 -23.13 -14.83 26.26
N ASN A 31 -22.70 -14.50 25.03
CA ASN A 31 -22.06 -13.20 24.78
C ASN A 31 -23.15 -12.12 24.64
N GLU A 32 -23.36 -11.37 25.71
CA GLU A 32 -24.36 -10.30 25.79
C GLU A 32 -23.82 -8.97 25.23
N ALA A 33 -22.51 -8.87 25.00
CA ALA A 33 -21.91 -7.75 24.31
C ALA A 33 -22.09 -7.94 22.79
N TRP A 34 -22.94 -7.11 22.20
CA TRP A 34 -23.29 -7.13 20.76
C TRP A 34 -24.05 -8.39 20.31
N PRO A 35 -25.32 -8.56 20.73
CA PRO A 35 -26.15 -9.64 20.23
C PRO A 35 -26.27 -9.55 18.70
N ARG A 36 -25.92 -10.64 18.01
CA ARG A 36 -26.17 -10.78 16.57
C ARG A 36 -27.40 -11.64 16.41
N ALA A 37 -28.46 -11.10 15.80
CA ALA A 37 -29.60 -11.91 15.41
C ALA A 37 -29.14 -12.93 14.36
N VAL A 38 -29.29 -14.22 14.65
CA VAL A 38 -29.08 -15.28 13.66
C VAL A 38 -30.36 -15.37 12.83
N VAL A 39 -30.41 -14.58 11.77
CA VAL A 39 -31.51 -14.54 10.80
C VAL A 39 -31.04 -15.14 9.48
N PRO A 40 -31.90 -15.88 8.75
CA PRO A 40 -31.55 -16.38 7.43
C PRO A 40 -31.16 -15.25 6.48
N TYR A 41 -30.22 -15.49 5.56
CA TYR A 41 -29.81 -14.51 4.53
C TYR A 41 -31.02 -13.93 3.78
N LEU A 42 -31.99 -14.79 3.45
CA LEU A 42 -33.30 -14.41 2.88
C LEU A 42 -34.07 -13.37 3.68
N ALA A 43 -34.07 -13.47 5.01
CA ALA A 43 -34.81 -12.52 5.84
C ALA A 43 -34.17 -11.13 5.85
N VAL A 44 -32.87 -11.03 5.58
CA VAL A 44 -32.11 -9.77 5.54
C VAL A 44 -32.07 -9.18 4.14
N HIS A 45 -31.84 -10.02 3.12
CA HIS A 45 -31.50 -9.59 1.76
C HIS A 45 -32.57 -9.92 0.72
N GLY A 46 -33.61 -10.67 1.07
CA GLY A 46 -34.67 -11.06 0.13
C GLY A 46 -34.27 -12.11 -0.90
N VAL A 47 -33.06 -12.69 -0.80
CA VAL A 47 -32.55 -13.79 -1.64
C VAL A 47 -32.10 -14.96 -0.76
N ALA A 48 -32.22 -16.20 -1.25
CA ALA A 48 -31.99 -17.40 -0.43
C ALA A 48 -30.58 -17.45 0.18
N GLU A 49 -29.58 -17.11 -0.64
CA GLU A 49 -28.16 -17.08 -0.33
C GLU A 49 -27.44 -16.12 -1.31
N PRO A 50 -26.20 -15.70 -1.04
CA PRO A 50 -25.39 -14.93 -2.00
C PRO A 50 -25.09 -15.75 -3.27
N ASP A 51 -24.86 -15.07 -4.39
CA ASP A 51 -24.38 -15.73 -5.61
C ASP A 51 -23.01 -16.38 -5.37
N GLU A 52 -22.85 -17.64 -5.78
CA GLU A 52 -21.56 -18.32 -5.79
C GLU A 52 -20.72 -17.82 -6.97
N LEU A 53 -19.58 -17.20 -6.68
CA LEU A 53 -18.63 -16.78 -7.70
C LEU A 53 -17.78 -17.98 -8.16
N PRO A 54 -17.47 -18.09 -9.46
CA PRO A 54 -16.57 -19.13 -9.96
C PRO A 54 -15.21 -19.07 -9.25
N TRP A 55 -14.70 -20.23 -8.84
CA TRP A 55 -13.36 -20.33 -8.29
C TRP A 55 -12.29 -20.04 -9.36
N LEU A 56 -11.27 -19.26 -8.99
CA LEU A 56 -10.10 -19.00 -9.84
C LEU A 56 -9.10 -20.16 -9.76
N PRO A 57 -8.89 -20.93 -10.83
CA PRO A 57 -8.10 -22.16 -10.74
C PRO A 57 -6.59 -22.00 -10.80
N ASN A 58 -6.10 -20.81 -11.15
CA ASN A 58 -4.69 -20.54 -11.47
C ASN A 58 -4.12 -21.52 -12.52
N ASP A 59 -4.93 -21.89 -13.52
CA ASP A 59 -4.60 -22.89 -14.53
C ASP A 59 -4.03 -22.31 -15.83
N GLY A 60 -3.67 -21.03 -15.83
CA GLY A 60 -3.14 -20.32 -16.99
C GLY A 60 -4.18 -19.85 -18.01
N GLY A 61 -5.48 -20.05 -17.76
CA GLY A 61 -6.53 -19.64 -18.69
C GLY A 61 -6.84 -18.14 -18.71
N VAL A 62 -6.38 -17.37 -17.72
CA VAL A 62 -6.76 -15.96 -17.54
C VAL A 62 -5.96 -15.01 -18.43
N HIS A 63 -4.62 -15.15 -18.45
CA HIS A 63 -3.74 -14.27 -19.23
C HIS A 63 -2.40 -14.96 -19.53
N PRO A 64 -1.76 -14.70 -20.70
CA PRO A 64 -0.47 -15.33 -21.05
C PRO A 64 0.66 -15.09 -20.03
N GLU A 65 0.68 -13.92 -19.38
CA GLU A 65 1.65 -13.57 -18.31
C GLU A 65 1.40 -14.29 -16.97
N LEU A 66 0.29 -15.03 -16.86
CA LEU A 66 -0.09 -15.78 -15.67
C LEU A 66 -0.11 -17.28 -15.99
N PRO A 67 1.05 -17.92 -16.21
CA PRO A 67 1.10 -19.35 -16.53
C PRO A 67 0.54 -20.21 -15.38
N PRO A 68 0.14 -21.45 -15.65
CA PRO A 68 -0.42 -22.32 -14.62
C PRO A 68 0.52 -22.46 -13.43
N GLY A 69 0.02 -22.28 -12.21
CA GLY A 69 0.86 -22.33 -11.01
C GLY A 69 1.67 -21.08 -10.72
N THR A 70 1.45 -19.96 -11.42
CA THR A 70 2.12 -18.70 -11.09
C THR A 70 1.82 -18.26 -9.64
N PRO A 71 2.82 -17.80 -8.87
CA PRO A 71 2.59 -17.15 -7.58
C PRO A 71 2.34 -15.64 -7.72
N PHE A 72 2.06 -15.16 -8.94
CA PHE A 72 1.86 -13.74 -9.27
C PHE A 72 0.41 -13.47 -9.67
N GLY A 73 0.01 -12.20 -9.62
CA GLY A 73 -1.22 -11.70 -10.21
C GLY A 73 -0.95 -10.50 -11.11
N LEU A 74 -1.95 -10.12 -11.90
CA LEU A 74 -1.94 -8.90 -12.71
C LEU A 74 -2.84 -7.85 -12.08
N VAL A 75 -2.35 -6.63 -11.97
CA VAL A 75 -3.13 -5.46 -11.57
C VAL A 75 -3.04 -4.37 -12.63
N GLY A 76 -4.15 -3.69 -12.87
CA GLY A 76 -4.22 -2.58 -13.81
C GLY A 76 -5.36 -1.63 -13.50
N SER A 77 -5.38 -0.52 -14.23
CA SER A 77 -6.51 0.41 -14.30
C SER A 77 -6.74 0.77 -15.76
N SER A 78 -7.98 1.08 -16.10
CA SER A 78 -8.38 1.58 -17.41
C SER A 78 -8.06 3.07 -17.59
N SER A 79 -8.04 3.86 -16.51
CA SER A 79 -7.75 5.29 -16.55
C SER A 79 -7.28 5.81 -15.19
N PHE A 80 -6.36 6.77 -15.21
CA PHE A 80 -6.04 7.65 -14.07
C PHE A 80 -6.60 9.07 -14.26
N TYR A 81 -7.16 9.37 -15.43
CA TYR A 81 -7.86 10.62 -15.67
C TYR A 81 -9.25 10.60 -15.03
N ASN A 82 -9.89 9.43 -14.99
CA ASN A 82 -11.07 9.19 -14.17
C ASN A 82 -10.60 8.96 -12.73
N ARG A 83 -10.85 9.92 -11.84
CA ARG A 83 -10.55 9.80 -10.42
C ARG A 83 -11.51 10.58 -9.54
N GLU A 84 -11.62 10.19 -8.28
CA GLU A 84 -12.20 10.99 -7.20
C GLU A 84 -11.20 11.08 -6.05
N SER A 85 -10.47 12.19 -6.01
CA SER A 85 -9.45 12.47 -5.00
C SER A 85 -9.98 13.27 -3.80
N PHE A 86 -11.29 13.48 -3.71
CA PHE A 86 -11.95 14.18 -2.59
C PHE A 86 -13.01 13.27 -1.95
N PRO A 87 -12.61 12.13 -1.37
CA PRO A 87 -13.54 11.12 -0.83
C PRO A 87 -14.22 11.56 0.47
N GLY A 88 -13.68 12.59 1.12
CA GLY A 88 -14.20 13.15 2.36
C GLY A 88 -15.19 14.28 2.13
N PHE A 89 -15.44 15.03 3.20
CA PHE A 89 -16.28 16.23 3.16
C PHE A 89 -15.43 17.45 3.46
N VAL A 90 -15.54 18.47 2.61
CA VAL A 90 -15.01 19.81 2.86
C VAL A 90 -16.20 20.73 3.11
N PRO A 91 -16.36 21.24 4.33
CA PRO A 91 -17.36 22.25 4.61
C PRO A 91 -17.17 23.51 3.74
N SER A 92 -18.26 24.13 3.29
CA SER A 92 -18.20 25.32 2.43
C SER A 92 -17.52 26.54 3.06
N TRP A 93 -17.36 26.56 4.38
CA TRP A 93 -16.70 27.63 5.13
C TRP A 93 -15.20 27.37 5.37
N SER A 94 -14.68 26.23 4.91
CA SER A 94 -13.26 25.84 5.02
C SER A 94 -12.65 25.45 3.68
N ASP A 95 -13.31 25.80 2.57
CA ASP A 95 -12.89 25.49 1.20
C ASP A 95 -11.90 26.54 0.65
N ASP A 96 -11.05 27.08 1.52
CA ASP A 96 -10.10 28.16 1.19
C ASP A 96 -8.81 27.63 0.53
N PHE A 97 -8.63 26.31 0.48
CA PHE A 97 -7.50 25.60 -0.13
C PHE A 97 -7.97 24.63 -1.21
N ASP A 98 -9.02 25.00 -1.96
CA ASP A 98 -9.53 24.21 -3.10
C ASP A 98 -9.84 22.75 -2.73
N GLY A 99 -10.48 22.56 -1.58
CA GLY A 99 -10.82 21.26 -1.01
C GLY A 99 -9.68 20.52 -0.29
N LEU A 100 -8.46 21.06 -0.29
CA LEU A 100 -7.30 20.49 0.38
C LEU A 100 -7.14 21.01 1.81
N ASP A 101 -6.32 20.33 2.61
CA ASP A 101 -6.07 20.70 4.00
C ASP A 101 -5.04 21.84 4.10
N ALA A 102 -5.29 22.84 4.95
CA ALA A 102 -4.41 23.99 5.13
C ALA A 102 -3.05 23.62 5.73
N PHE A 103 -2.09 24.53 5.62
CA PHE A 103 -0.82 24.42 6.36
C PHE A 103 -1.00 24.80 7.82
N ASN A 104 -1.68 25.91 8.08
CA ASN A 104 -2.05 26.34 9.42
C ASN A 104 -3.56 26.14 9.62
N THR A 105 -3.99 25.31 10.58
CA THR A 105 -5.41 25.15 10.92
C THR A 105 -5.61 24.74 12.38
N SER A 106 -6.43 25.52 13.09
CA SER A 106 -6.90 25.26 14.45
C SER A 106 -8.19 24.41 14.47
N GLU A 107 -8.79 24.19 13.30
CA GLU A 107 -9.98 23.40 13.11
C GLU A 107 -9.69 21.90 13.15
N ASN A 108 -10.63 21.13 13.71
CA ASN A 108 -10.65 19.68 13.56
C ASN A 108 -11.41 19.34 12.28
N ASN A 109 -10.90 18.39 11.50
CA ASN A 109 -11.54 17.91 10.27
C ASN A 109 -11.83 19.04 9.25
N GLN A 110 -10.92 20.01 9.12
CA GLN A 110 -11.04 21.09 8.12
C GLN A 110 -11.22 20.53 6.71
N SER A 111 -10.39 19.54 6.36
CA SER A 111 -10.59 18.64 5.24
C SER A 111 -10.34 17.22 5.72
N SER A 112 -11.32 16.34 5.51
CA SER A 112 -11.18 14.93 5.87
C SER A 112 -10.65 14.08 4.71
N ASN A 113 -10.36 14.69 3.56
CA ASN A 113 -10.03 13.97 2.34
C ASN A 113 -8.78 13.11 2.52
N TRP A 114 -7.70 13.70 3.06
CA TRP A 114 -6.46 12.96 3.24
C TRP A 114 -6.59 11.78 4.19
N SER A 115 -7.32 11.91 5.30
CA SER A 115 -7.35 10.88 6.36
C SER A 115 -8.34 9.73 6.11
N TRP A 116 -9.32 9.91 5.22
CA TRP A 116 -10.36 8.89 5.03
C TRP A 116 -9.95 7.84 4.00
N GLN A 117 -9.61 8.26 2.79
CA GLN A 117 -9.25 7.35 1.70
C GLN A 117 -8.09 7.87 0.84
N GLY A 118 -7.45 8.96 1.28
CA GLY A 118 -6.39 9.66 0.54
C GLY A 118 -6.95 10.77 -0.36
N SER A 119 -6.06 11.68 -0.77
CA SER A 119 -6.44 12.90 -1.49
C SER A 119 -5.31 13.37 -2.40
N ASP A 120 -5.57 14.43 -3.16
CA ASP A 120 -4.55 15.16 -3.89
C ASP A 120 -3.50 15.77 -2.93
N ALA A 121 -2.24 15.74 -3.35
CA ALA A 121 -1.07 16.29 -2.67
C ALA A 121 -0.66 17.62 -3.34
N GLY A 122 -1.64 18.52 -3.47
CA GLY A 122 -1.51 19.83 -4.13
C GLY A 122 -2.41 19.93 -5.36
N LEU A 123 -2.49 21.12 -5.94
CA LEU A 123 -3.18 21.35 -7.20
C LEU A 123 -2.39 20.74 -8.36
N TYR A 124 -3.12 20.13 -9.28
CA TYR A 124 -2.61 19.66 -10.56
C TYR A 124 -3.74 19.37 -11.54
N SER A 125 -3.38 19.38 -12.81
CA SER A 125 -4.24 19.01 -13.94
C SER A 125 -3.99 17.56 -14.37
N ASN A 126 -4.91 16.96 -15.13
CA ASN A 126 -4.69 15.61 -15.70
C ASN A 126 -3.41 15.52 -16.56
N SER A 127 -3.03 16.63 -17.21
CA SER A 127 -1.78 16.74 -17.98
C SER A 127 -0.51 16.75 -17.13
N GLU A 128 -0.60 16.59 -15.82
CA GLU A 128 0.54 16.38 -14.93
C GLU A 128 0.66 14.94 -14.46
N ILE A 129 -0.31 14.07 -14.76
CA ILE A 129 -0.18 12.63 -14.49
C ILE A 129 0.78 12.02 -15.50
N TRP A 130 1.90 11.48 -15.03
CA TRP A 130 2.95 10.88 -15.87
C TRP A 130 3.17 9.40 -15.57
N ALA A 131 3.04 8.99 -14.31
CA ALA A 131 3.26 7.62 -13.90
C ALA A 131 2.37 7.22 -12.72
N VAL A 132 2.37 5.93 -12.39
CA VAL A 132 1.86 5.39 -11.13
C VAL A 132 2.96 4.66 -10.39
N ARG A 133 3.12 4.91 -9.09
CA ARG A 133 3.91 4.10 -8.17
C ARG A 133 3.02 3.05 -7.54
N ILE A 134 3.42 1.79 -7.62
CA ILE A 134 2.84 0.71 -6.82
C ILE A 134 3.69 0.55 -5.57
N VAL A 135 3.06 0.67 -4.41
CA VAL A 135 3.72 0.58 -3.10
C VAL A 135 3.22 -0.67 -2.39
N GLY A 136 4.11 -1.62 -2.13
CA GLY A 136 3.86 -2.77 -1.27
C GLY A 136 3.77 -2.32 0.18
N LEU A 137 2.80 -2.88 0.90
CA LEU A 137 2.49 -2.56 2.28
C LEU A 137 2.64 -3.84 3.10
N GLU A 138 3.68 -3.91 3.94
CA GLU A 138 3.93 -5.09 4.76
C GLU A 138 3.21 -4.99 6.10
N PRO A 139 2.59 -6.09 6.56
CA PRO A 139 1.95 -6.13 7.86
C PRO A 139 3.00 -5.99 8.98
N ASN A 140 2.55 -5.54 10.15
CA ASN A 140 3.37 -5.65 11.36
C ASN A 140 2.91 -6.84 12.17
N THR A 141 3.84 -7.77 12.43
CA THR A 141 3.57 -8.81 13.40
C THR A 141 3.36 -8.18 14.77
N HIS A 142 2.24 -8.53 15.42
CA HIS A 142 1.96 -8.06 16.77
C HIS A 142 2.96 -8.64 17.77
N ARG A 143 3.81 -7.79 18.35
CA ARG A 143 4.85 -8.14 19.33
C ARG A 143 4.65 -7.41 20.66
N SER A 144 3.49 -7.57 21.29
CA SER A 144 3.19 -6.87 22.55
C SER A 144 3.94 -7.39 23.78
N TYR A 145 4.64 -8.53 23.68
CA TYR A 145 5.37 -9.13 24.79
C TYR A 145 6.53 -10.00 24.30
N GLY A 146 7.60 -10.08 25.10
CA GLY A 146 8.72 -11.01 24.90
C GLY A 146 9.99 -10.35 24.39
N PRO A 147 11.02 -11.14 24.01
CA PRO A 147 12.23 -10.60 23.42
C PRO A 147 11.92 -9.76 22.19
N ASN A 148 12.56 -8.58 22.08
CA ASN A 148 12.38 -7.64 20.97
C ASN A 148 10.92 -7.18 20.79
N GLU A 149 10.15 -7.10 21.88
CA GLU A 149 8.78 -6.57 21.88
C GLU A 149 8.71 -5.13 21.34
N GLY A 150 7.55 -4.79 20.80
CA GLY A 150 7.27 -3.48 20.21
C GLY A 150 7.60 -3.38 18.73
N ARG A 151 7.34 -2.18 18.20
CA ARG A 151 7.67 -1.79 16.84
C ARG A 151 8.99 -1.04 16.86
N HIS A 152 9.97 -1.52 16.11
CA HIS A 152 11.32 -0.93 16.06
C HIS A 152 11.58 -0.11 14.80
N PHE A 153 10.54 0.52 14.29
CA PHE A 153 10.65 1.53 13.24
C PHE A 153 9.57 2.58 13.43
N VAL A 154 9.76 3.73 12.80
CA VAL A 154 8.78 4.81 12.78
C VAL A 154 8.58 5.25 11.34
N ASN A 155 7.32 5.45 10.97
CA ASN A 155 6.89 6.22 9.82
C ASN A 155 5.46 6.72 10.10
N HIS A 156 4.91 7.52 9.20
CA HIS A 156 3.57 8.09 9.35
C HIS A 156 2.44 7.11 9.00
N ALA A 157 2.72 5.99 8.33
CA ALA A 157 1.73 4.96 8.02
C ALA A 157 1.59 3.92 9.13
N SER A 158 2.58 3.84 10.03
CA SER A 158 2.73 2.73 10.96
C SER A 158 2.98 1.37 10.29
N GLU A 159 3.38 1.32 9.02
CA GLU A 159 3.60 0.11 8.19
C GLU A 159 4.86 0.24 7.36
N ARG A 160 5.47 -0.89 6.96
CA ARG A 160 6.60 -0.84 6.03
C ARG A 160 6.07 -0.68 4.62
N MET A 161 6.50 0.40 3.96
CA MET A 161 6.08 0.80 2.63
C MET A 161 7.26 0.69 1.69
N ARG A 162 7.20 -0.20 0.70
CA ARG A 162 8.28 -0.42 -0.27
C ARG A 162 7.79 -0.22 -1.68
N ILE A 163 8.61 0.36 -2.54
CA ILE A 163 8.25 0.63 -3.92
C ILE A 163 8.39 -0.67 -4.72
N LEU A 164 7.29 -1.18 -5.29
CA LEU A 164 7.34 -2.34 -6.20
C LEU A 164 7.69 -1.91 -7.64
N GLY A 165 7.37 -0.68 -8.00
CA GLY A 165 7.74 -0.09 -9.28
C GLY A 165 6.99 1.21 -9.57
N GLU A 166 7.55 1.99 -10.47
CA GLU A 166 6.99 3.22 -11.01
C GLU A 166 6.80 3.05 -12.52
N ILE A 167 5.55 3.14 -12.96
CA ILE A 167 5.11 2.78 -14.32
C ILE A 167 4.64 4.03 -15.05
N PRO A 168 5.29 4.42 -16.16
CA PRO A 168 4.80 5.49 -17.03
C PRO A 168 3.40 5.16 -17.57
N LEU A 169 2.50 6.15 -17.51
CA LEU A 169 1.11 5.99 -17.95
C LEU A 169 0.87 6.54 -19.36
N ARG A 170 1.73 7.45 -19.84
CA ARG A 170 1.59 8.09 -21.15
C ARG A 170 2.10 7.19 -22.25
N LYS A 171 1.33 7.13 -23.34
CA LYS A 171 1.63 6.32 -24.51
C LYS A 171 1.49 7.17 -25.75
N VAL A 172 2.40 6.95 -26.70
CA VAL A 172 2.38 7.62 -28.01
C VAL A 172 2.38 6.58 -29.13
N ASP A 173 1.77 6.93 -30.25
CA ASP A 173 1.79 6.11 -31.46
C ASP A 173 3.13 6.23 -32.22
N GLY A 174 3.25 5.51 -33.34
CA GLY A 174 4.46 5.56 -34.18
C GLY A 174 4.76 6.93 -34.81
N ALA A 175 3.84 7.89 -34.73
CA ALA A 175 4.01 9.27 -35.18
C ALA A 175 4.27 10.24 -33.99
N GLY A 176 4.40 9.72 -32.77
CA GLY A 176 4.62 10.50 -31.55
C GLY A 176 3.37 11.23 -31.04
N GLN A 177 2.17 10.88 -31.51
CA GLN A 177 0.92 11.45 -31.01
C GLN A 177 0.40 10.65 -29.82
N PRO A 178 -0.23 11.27 -28.80
CA PRO A 178 -0.83 10.54 -27.70
C PRO A 178 -1.84 9.51 -28.19
N ILE A 179 -1.73 8.28 -27.70
CA ILE A 179 -2.79 7.28 -27.88
C ILE A 179 -3.96 7.71 -27.00
N LEU A 180 -5.17 7.72 -27.56
CA LEU A 180 -6.38 8.14 -26.86
C LEU A 180 -7.21 6.93 -26.43
N ASP A 181 -7.87 7.05 -25.28
CA ASP A 181 -8.86 6.10 -24.78
C ASP A 181 -10.24 6.31 -25.46
N PRO A 182 -11.25 5.46 -25.18
CA PRO A 182 -12.58 5.59 -25.77
C PRO A 182 -13.33 6.90 -25.45
N THR A 183 -12.89 7.64 -24.42
CA THR A 183 -13.45 8.95 -24.06
C THR A 183 -12.82 10.09 -24.86
N GLY A 184 -11.74 9.82 -25.60
CA GLY A 184 -10.96 10.81 -26.33
C GLY A 184 -9.86 11.50 -25.51
N ALA A 185 -9.66 11.08 -24.25
CA ALA A 185 -8.55 11.52 -23.41
C ALA A 185 -7.28 10.71 -23.71
N PRO A 186 -6.07 11.21 -23.42
CA PRO A 186 -4.85 10.40 -23.41
C PRO A 186 -5.03 9.12 -22.59
N ASP A 187 -4.73 7.98 -23.20
CA ASP A 187 -4.84 6.67 -22.57
C ASP A 187 -3.82 6.54 -21.44
N THR A 188 -4.33 6.49 -20.21
CA THR A 188 -3.55 6.30 -18.98
C THR A 188 -3.75 4.91 -18.38
N SER A 189 -4.22 3.94 -19.17
CA SER A 189 -4.36 2.57 -18.71
C SER A 189 -3.00 1.91 -18.46
N PHE A 190 -2.93 0.92 -17.59
CA PHE A 190 -1.71 0.13 -17.40
C PHE A 190 -2.04 -1.29 -16.96
N LEU A 191 -1.07 -2.18 -17.11
CA LEU A 191 -1.12 -3.53 -16.58
C LEU A 191 0.27 -3.92 -16.06
N ALA A 192 0.33 -4.47 -14.85
CA ALA A 192 1.55 -4.88 -14.18
C ALA A 192 1.41 -6.25 -13.53
N LYS A 193 2.46 -7.06 -13.61
CA LYS A 193 2.58 -8.34 -12.89
C LYS A 193 3.26 -8.09 -11.57
N ILE A 194 2.58 -8.45 -10.48
CA ILE A 194 3.04 -8.23 -9.11
C ILE A 194 3.01 -9.55 -8.32
N PRO A 195 3.81 -9.67 -7.26
CA PRO A 195 3.63 -10.70 -6.23
C PRO A 195 2.18 -10.79 -5.79
N ALA A 196 1.58 -11.97 -5.91
CA ALA A 196 0.25 -12.20 -5.34
C ALA A 196 0.35 -12.24 -3.81
N ASP A 197 -0.78 -12.16 -3.13
CA ASP A 197 -0.89 -12.20 -1.67
C ASP A 197 -0.05 -11.14 -0.91
N VAL A 198 0.56 -10.19 -1.63
CA VAL A 198 1.23 -9.00 -1.08
C VAL A 198 0.25 -7.83 -1.11
N PRO A 199 -0.02 -7.17 0.04
CA PRO A 199 -0.85 -5.99 0.05
C PRO A 199 -0.14 -4.80 -0.62
N PHE A 200 -0.88 -3.95 -1.34
CA PHE A 200 -0.32 -2.78 -2.01
C PHE A 200 -1.30 -1.61 -2.12
N THR A 201 -0.77 -0.44 -2.46
CA THR A 201 -1.55 0.74 -2.86
C THR A 201 -0.89 1.49 -4.02
N PHE A 202 -1.55 2.55 -4.50
CA PHE A 202 -1.11 3.39 -5.61
C PHE A 202 -0.80 4.82 -5.17
N GLN A 203 0.23 5.40 -5.78
CA GLN A 203 0.48 6.84 -5.79
C GLN A 203 0.56 7.30 -7.24
N THR A 204 -0.27 8.27 -7.64
CA THR A 204 -0.14 8.87 -8.97
C THR A 204 1.04 9.83 -8.94
N LEU A 205 1.87 9.87 -9.99
CA LEU A 205 3.12 10.61 -10.00
C LEU A 205 3.15 11.71 -11.07
N ASP A 206 3.81 12.81 -10.73
CA ASP A 206 4.15 13.88 -11.66
C ASP A 206 5.33 13.50 -12.56
N ARG A 207 5.78 14.43 -13.42
CA ARG A 207 6.89 14.19 -14.37
C ARG A 207 8.22 13.90 -13.68
N ARG A 208 8.41 14.36 -12.44
CA ARG A 208 9.64 14.17 -11.67
C ARG A 208 9.57 12.89 -10.83
N GLY A 209 8.38 12.32 -10.62
CA GLY A 209 8.14 11.13 -9.81
C GLY A 209 7.62 11.45 -8.40
N MET A 210 7.11 12.66 -8.15
CA MET A 210 6.53 13.05 -6.87
C MET A 210 5.03 12.71 -6.82
N ALA A 211 4.52 12.32 -5.66
CA ALA A 211 3.10 11.97 -5.51
C ALA A 211 2.18 13.18 -5.78
N LEU A 212 1.25 12.99 -6.72
CA LEU A 212 0.13 13.88 -7.03
C LEU A 212 -1.10 13.56 -6.18
N ASN A 213 -1.36 12.28 -5.95
CA ASN A 213 -2.39 11.76 -5.07
C ASN A 213 -1.99 10.38 -4.58
N ILE A 214 -2.57 9.96 -3.46
CA ILE A 214 -2.30 8.66 -2.86
C ILE A 214 -3.63 8.01 -2.51
N SER A 215 -3.80 6.74 -2.87
CA SER A 215 -4.91 5.92 -2.36
C SER A 215 -4.54 5.41 -0.96
N GLN A 216 -5.35 5.68 0.06
CA GLN A 216 -5.16 5.13 1.42
C GLN A 216 -6.03 3.90 1.64
N THR A 217 -5.97 2.96 0.69
CA THR A 217 -6.69 1.70 0.74
C THR A 217 -5.77 0.56 0.35
N TRP A 218 -6.02 -0.59 0.95
CA TRP A 218 -5.24 -1.79 0.72
C TRP A 218 -5.84 -2.59 -0.42
N HIS A 219 -4.99 -2.99 -1.33
CA HIS A 219 -5.33 -3.86 -2.43
C HIS A 219 -4.50 -5.14 -2.34
N GLN A 220 -5.02 -6.21 -2.94
CA GLN A 220 -4.32 -7.47 -3.09
C GLN A 220 -4.84 -8.16 -4.35
N VAL A 221 -4.00 -8.99 -4.95
CA VAL A 221 -4.39 -9.95 -5.99
C VAL A 221 -4.00 -11.36 -5.53
N ARG A 222 -4.80 -12.36 -5.86
CA ARG A 222 -4.55 -13.78 -5.61
C ARG A 222 -3.65 -14.36 -6.72
N PRO A 223 -2.97 -15.51 -6.47
CA PRO A 223 -2.20 -16.18 -7.50
C PRO A 223 -3.04 -16.53 -8.72
N GLY A 224 -2.62 -16.08 -9.91
CA GLY A 224 -3.32 -16.25 -11.18
C GLY A 224 -4.47 -15.27 -11.43
N GLU A 225 -4.69 -14.29 -10.54
CA GLU A 225 -5.75 -13.30 -10.69
C GLU A 225 -5.34 -12.19 -11.66
N LEU A 226 -6.28 -11.73 -12.49
CA LEU A 226 -6.18 -10.47 -13.22
C LEU A 226 -7.23 -9.51 -12.67
N ARG A 227 -6.78 -8.36 -12.17
CA ARG A 227 -7.63 -7.29 -11.67
C ARG A 227 -7.28 -5.97 -12.35
N ALA A 228 -7.87 -5.76 -13.52
CA ALA A 228 -7.67 -4.58 -14.36
C ALA A 228 -8.94 -3.73 -14.57
N ASN A 229 -10.04 -4.12 -13.91
CA ASN A 229 -11.36 -3.51 -14.04
C ASN A 229 -11.55 -2.27 -13.13
N CYS A 230 -10.47 -1.69 -12.61
CA CYS A 230 -10.55 -0.36 -11.99
C CYS A 230 -10.88 0.63 -13.12
N GLY A 231 -12.13 1.08 -13.19
CA GLY A 231 -12.64 2.05 -14.18
C GLY A 231 -12.05 3.46 -14.05
N GLY A 232 -11.26 3.68 -13.00
CA GLY A 232 -10.71 4.95 -12.55
C GLY A 232 -10.15 4.80 -11.12
N CYS A 233 -9.36 5.78 -10.67
CA CYS A 233 -8.85 5.82 -9.29
C CYS A 233 -9.96 6.31 -8.35
N HIS A 234 -10.66 5.37 -7.70
CA HIS A 234 -11.79 5.65 -6.79
C HIS A 234 -12.99 6.37 -7.46
N ALA A 235 -13.15 6.27 -8.77
CA ALA A 235 -14.12 7.04 -9.54
C ALA A 235 -15.54 6.42 -9.52
N HIS A 236 -16.24 6.46 -8.38
CA HIS A 236 -17.56 5.83 -8.20
C HIS A 236 -18.72 6.61 -8.83
N SER A 237 -18.56 7.92 -9.06
CA SER A 237 -19.54 8.82 -9.67
C SER A 237 -19.35 8.99 -11.18
N GLN A 238 -18.31 8.39 -11.76
CA GLN A 238 -17.99 8.44 -13.18
C GLN A 238 -18.24 7.08 -13.83
N GLU A 239 -18.66 7.08 -15.09
CA GLU A 239 -18.76 5.83 -15.85
C GLU A 239 -17.34 5.24 -16.02
N PRO A 240 -17.12 3.96 -15.66
CA PRO A 240 -15.82 3.32 -15.81
C PRO A 240 -15.43 3.24 -17.28
N VAL A 241 -14.15 3.50 -17.59
CA VAL A 241 -13.61 3.23 -18.93
C VAL A 241 -13.48 1.71 -19.11
N ASP A 242 -14.01 1.17 -20.21
CA ASP A 242 -13.85 -0.26 -20.50
C ASP A 242 -12.38 -0.59 -20.78
N PHE A 243 -11.78 -1.38 -19.88
CA PHE A 243 -10.39 -1.81 -19.99
C PHE A 243 -10.11 -2.51 -21.33
N ALA A 244 -11.04 -3.30 -21.86
CA ALA A 244 -10.84 -4.04 -23.11
C ALA A 244 -10.63 -3.13 -24.34
N ALA A 245 -11.00 -1.85 -24.23
CA ALA A 245 -10.87 -0.85 -25.26
C ALA A 245 -9.66 0.08 -25.07
N THR A 246 -8.80 -0.16 -24.07
CA THR A 246 -7.60 0.63 -23.80
C THR A 246 -6.34 0.00 -24.40
N ALA A 247 -5.26 0.78 -24.47
CA ALA A 247 -3.96 0.33 -24.91
C ALA A 247 -3.39 -0.80 -24.05
N ALA A 248 -3.66 -0.80 -22.73
CA ALA A 248 -3.17 -1.83 -21.81
C ALA A 248 -3.85 -3.20 -21.98
N ALA A 249 -5.00 -3.29 -22.65
CA ALA A 249 -5.63 -4.56 -23.00
C ALA A 249 -5.15 -5.13 -24.34
N ALA A 250 -4.39 -4.37 -25.13
CA ALA A 250 -3.90 -4.85 -26.42
C ALA A 250 -2.93 -6.03 -26.22
N ALA A 251 -3.01 -7.04 -27.09
CA ALA A 251 -2.11 -8.20 -27.04
C ALA A 251 -0.62 -7.84 -27.26
N SER A 252 -0.35 -6.65 -27.81
CA SER A 252 1.00 -6.10 -27.99
C SER A 252 1.47 -5.22 -26.83
N TYR A 253 0.68 -5.08 -25.77
CA TYR A 253 1.07 -4.28 -24.61
C TYR A 253 2.15 -5.02 -23.82
N ASP A 254 3.26 -4.33 -23.56
CA ASP A 254 4.34 -4.84 -22.73
C ASP A 254 3.95 -4.71 -21.26
N VAL A 255 3.51 -5.81 -20.65
CA VAL A 255 3.19 -5.86 -19.22
C VAL A 255 4.43 -5.56 -18.40
N TYR A 256 4.32 -4.62 -17.46
CA TYR A 256 5.40 -4.32 -16.53
C TYR A 256 5.56 -5.48 -15.55
N ASP A 257 6.65 -6.23 -15.68
CA ASP A 257 6.97 -7.34 -14.79
C ASP A 257 7.73 -6.84 -13.55
N LEU A 258 6.98 -6.58 -12.48
CA LEU A 258 7.51 -6.16 -11.18
C LEU A 258 7.88 -7.35 -10.29
N SER A 259 7.85 -8.59 -10.83
CA SER A 259 8.14 -9.78 -10.03
C SER A 259 9.63 -10.02 -9.78
N GLN A 260 10.51 -9.37 -10.54
CA GLN A 260 11.97 -9.58 -10.46
C GLN A 260 12.79 -8.28 -10.38
N GLN A 261 12.20 -7.15 -10.73
CA GLN A 261 12.90 -5.89 -10.91
C GLN A 261 11.99 -4.72 -10.61
N THR A 262 12.58 -3.59 -10.21
CA THR A 262 11.85 -2.39 -9.81
C THR A 262 12.20 -1.26 -10.79
N PRO A 263 11.32 -0.92 -11.76
CA PRO A 263 11.48 0.28 -12.57
C PRO A 263 11.23 1.51 -11.70
N MET A 264 12.08 2.52 -11.83
CA MET A 264 12.02 3.78 -11.09
C MET A 264 12.12 4.95 -12.07
N LEU A 265 11.22 5.93 -11.95
CA LEU A 265 11.31 7.17 -12.71
C LEU A 265 12.55 7.95 -12.30
N ILE A 266 13.24 8.48 -13.30
CA ILE A 266 14.34 9.42 -13.12
C ILE A 266 14.09 10.64 -14.01
N ALA A 267 14.71 11.76 -13.67
CA ALA A 267 14.59 12.98 -14.45
C ALA A 267 15.08 12.75 -15.88
N GLY A 268 14.23 13.11 -16.86
CA GLY A 268 14.57 13.05 -18.26
C GLY A 268 15.67 14.03 -18.66
N SER A 269 16.39 13.69 -19.74
CA SER A 269 17.41 14.57 -20.32
C SER A 269 16.87 15.99 -20.58
N ALA A 270 17.53 17.02 -20.02
CA ALA A 270 17.20 18.44 -20.20
C ALA A 270 15.73 18.83 -19.91
N GLY A 271 15.07 18.16 -18.95
CA GLY A 271 13.67 18.42 -18.61
C GLY A 271 12.67 17.86 -19.62
N GLY A 272 13.10 16.86 -20.41
CA GLY A 272 12.26 16.03 -21.28
C GLY A 272 11.37 15.06 -20.50
N ASP A 273 10.78 14.09 -21.22
CA ASP A 273 9.95 13.03 -20.63
C ASP A 273 10.76 12.21 -19.62
N PRO A 274 10.16 11.72 -18.53
CA PRO A 274 10.89 10.96 -17.54
C PRO A 274 11.46 9.69 -18.16
N ASP A 275 12.69 9.36 -17.77
CA ASP A 275 13.35 8.10 -18.11
C ASP A 275 13.09 7.06 -16.99
N LEU A 276 13.43 5.81 -17.25
CA LEU A 276 13.37 4.73 -16.26
C LEU A 276 14.76 4.16 -15.99
N VAL A 277 15.10 3.98 -14.71
CA VAL A 277 16.16 3.07 -14.27
C VAL A 277 15.52 1.80 -13.72
N VAL A 278 16.06 0.64 -14.08
CA VAL A 278 15.54 -0.66 -13.61
C VAL A 278 16.50 -1.24 -12.59
N LEU A 279 16.04 -1.34 -11.34
CA LEU A 279 16.81 -1.90 -10.24
C LEU A 279 16.65 -3.43 -10.23
N PRO A 280 17.73 -4.21 -10.00
CA PRO A 280 17.70 -5.67 -9.95
C PRO A 280 17.19 -6.20 -8.59
N SER A 281 16.17 -5.56 -8.04
CA SER A 281 15.49 -5.90 -6.78
C SER A 281 13.97 -5.92 -7.02
N ARG A 282 13.24 -6.71 -6.24
CA ARG A 282 11.76 -6.82 -6.34
C ARG A 282 11.02 -5.66 -5.67
N SER A 283 11.71 -4.97 -4.78
CA SER A 283 11.23 -3.77 -4.14
C SER A 283 12.38 -2.84 -3.80
N GLU A 284 12.09 -1.55 -3.71
CA GLU A 284 13.02 -0.52 -3.27
C GLU A 284 12.55 0.16 -1.99
N ASP A 285 13.49 0.36 -1.08
CA ASP A 285 13.30 1.10 0.17
C ASP A 285 13.87 2.50 0.06
N VAL A 286 13.33 3.44 0.83
CA VAL A 286 14.00 4.73 1.09
C VAL A 286 13.91 5.01 2.58
N GLU A 287 15.01 4.88 3.31
CA GLU A 287 15.07 4.94 4.77
C GLU A 287 15.98 6.06 5.27
N PHE A 288 15.63 6.68 6.40
CA PHE A 288 16.31 7.87 6.90
C PHE A 288 17.82 7.71 7.13
N TYR A 289 18.26 6.71 7.90
CA TYR A 289 19.68 6.53 8.21
C TYR A 289 20.50 6.13 6.99
N ARG A 290 19.95 5.27 6.14
CA ARG A 290 20.61 4.71 4.96
C ARG A 290 20.71 5.73 3.84
N ASP A 291 19.63 6.47 3.56
CA ASP A 291 19.48 7.20 2.30
C ASP A 291 19.38 8.72 2.50
N ILE A 292 18.85 9.21 3.62
CA ILE A 292 18.61 10.66 3.84
C ILE A 292 19.71 11.32 4.64
N ARG A 293 20.07 10.77 5.80
CA ARG A 293 21.09 11.35 6.68
C ARG A 293 22.42 11.58 5.95
N PRO A 294 22.95 10.65 5.12
CA PRO A 294 24.19 10.91 4.39
C PRO A 294 24.12 12.17 3.51
N LEU A 295 22.96 12.44 2.89
CA LEU A 295 22.73 13.65 2.11
C LEU A 295 22.71 14.89 2.99
N LEU A 296 22.02 14.84 4.14
CA LEU A 296 21.98 15.95 5.10
C LEU A 296 23.37 16.29 5.63
N GLN A 297 24.16 15.27 6.01
CA GLN A 297 25.50 15.46 6.55
C GLN A 297 26.47 16.04 5.51
N ARG A 298 26.37 15.59 4.26
CA ARG A 298 27.24 16.07 3.17
C ARG A 298 26.86 17.46 2.69
N SER A 299 25.57 17.72 2.55
CA SER A 299 25.05 18.85 1.77
C SER A 299 24.29 19.89 2.61
N CYS A 300 24.02 19.68 3.90
CA CYS A 300 23.22 20.63 4.69
C CYS A 300 23.92 21.09 5.99
N VAL A 301 24.58 20.18 6.70
CA VAL A 301 25.10 20.41 8.06
C VAL A 301 26.09 21.58 8.17
N THR A 302 26.87 21.87 7.12
CA THR A 302 27.81 23.01 7.14
C THR A 302 27.14 24.34 7.52
N CYS A 303 25.87 24.54 7.14
CA CYS A 303 25.09 25.72 7.51
C CYS A 303 24.04 25.43 8.58
N HIS A 304 23.49 24.21 8.59
CA HIS A 304 22.44 23.73 9.50
C HIS A 304 23.04 22.95 10.69
N SER A 305 23.88 23.61 11.49
CA SER A 305 24.57 23.00 12.62
C SER A 305 24.22 23.69 13.93
N SER A 306 24.25 22.95 15.03
CA SER A 306 24.17 23.47 16.40
C SER A 306 25.26 24.48 16.75
N ALA A 307 26.38 24.46 16.02
CA ALA A 307 27.45 25.45 16.14
C ALA A 307 27.09 26.80 15.50
N ASN A 308 26.11 26.83 14.60
CA ASN A 308 25.59 28.07 14.04
C ASN A 308 24.57 28.67 15.03
N PRO A 309 24.79 29.87 15.60
CA PRO A 309 23.85 30.47 16.54
C PRO A 309 22.51 30.86 15.90
N ASN A 310 22.46 31.00 14.58
CA ASN A 310 21.25 31.31 13.81
C ASN A 310 21.19 30.38 12.59
N PRO A 311 20.93 29.07 12.79
CA PRO A 311 20.88 28.13 11.70
C PRO A 311 19.73 28.54 10.75
N PRO A 312 19.94 28.59 9.42
CA PRO A 312 18.90 28.98 8.49
C PRO A 312 17.63 28.15 8.68
N GLY A 313 16.48 28.82 8.62
CA GLY A 313 15.19 28.18 8.83
C GLY A 313 14.89 27.77 10.28
N SER A 314 15.77 28.02 11.27
CA SER A 314 15.69 27.39 12.59
C SER A 314 15.82 25.86 12.54
N LEU A 315 16.64 25.37 11.60
CA LEU A 315 16.83 23.94 11.34
C LEU A 315 18.27 23.51 11.61
N VAL A 316 18.46 22.63 12.59
CA VAL A 316 19.73 21.98 12.91
C VAL A 316 19.66 20.52 12.47
N LEU A 317 20.68 20.05 11.76
CA LEU A 317 20.72 18.72 11.14
C LEU A 317 21.94 17.90 11.57
N ASP A 318 22.75 18.40 12.52
CA ASP A 318 23.86 17.67 13.15
C ASP A 318 23.55 17.20 14.58
N ASP A 319 22.30 17.37 15.02
CA ASP A 319 21.82 16.87 16.30
C ASP A 319 21.48 15.38 16.21
N LEU A 320 22.47 14.55 16.52
CA LEU A 320 22.33 13.08 16.48
C LEU A 320 21.87 12.48 17.82
N GLY A 321 21.61 13.33 18.82
CA GLY A 321 21.14 12.89 20.13
C GLY A 321 19.74 12.26 20.02
N LEU A 322 19.53 11.17 20.75
CA LEU A 322 18.22 10.51 20.78
C LEU A 322 17.31 11.18 21.81
N ASP A 323 16.12 11.57 21.37
CA ASP A 323 15.01 12.02 22.21
C ASP A 323 13.75 11.21 21.84
N ASP A 324 13.12 10.56 22.82
CA ASP A 324 12.07 9.55 22.60
C ASP A 324 12.47 8.47 21.56
N GLY A 325 13.73 8.02 21.63
CA GLY A 325 14.27 6.96 20.76
C GLY A 325 14.55 7.36 19.32
N LEU A 326 14.40 8.64 18.96
CA LEU A 326 14.65 9.17 17.62
C LEU A 326 15.71 10.28 17.64
N PRO A 327 16.54 10.39 16.60
CA PRO A 327 17.60 11.39 16.56
C PRO A 327 17.04 12.78 16.26
N GLY A 328 17.66 13.83 16.81
CA GLY A 328 17.22 15.21 16.66
C GLY A 328 17.10 15.69 15.20
N ASP A 329 18.01 15.26 14.33
CA ASP A 329 17.98 15.55 12.89
C ASP A 329 16.72 15.00 12.19
N TYR A 330 16.27 13.80 12.55
CA TYR A 330 15.00 13.24 12.10
C TYR A 330 13.81 13.98 12.71
N ARG A 331 13.82 14.20 14.04
CA ARG A 331 12.67 14.77 14.74
C ARG A 331 12.31 16.16 14.23
N ARG A 332 13.30 17.03 14.06
CA ARG A 332 13.09 18.39 13.54
C ARG A 332 12.45 18.40 12.14
N LEU A 333 12.69 17.36 11.34
CA LEU A 333 12.10 17.21 10.01
C LEU A 333 10.74 16.53 10.06
N ALA A 334 10.62 15.37 10.71
CA ALA A 334 9.49 14.46 10.54
C ALA A 334 8.71 14.17 11.84
N ARG A 335 9.08 14.78 12.98
CA ARG A 335 8.40 14.55 14.27
C ARG A 335 8.56 15.74 15.23
N ASP A 336 8.10 16.91 14.79
CA ASP A 336 8.12 18.17 15.54
C ASP A 336 6.75 18.85 15.47
N SER A 337 5.68 18.12 15.81
CA SER A 337 4.31 18.67 15.77
C SER A 337 4.09 19.77 16.80
N ASP A 338 4.83 19.73 17.90
CA ASP A 338 4.72 20.72 18.98
C ASP A 338 5.58 21.97 18.73
N ALA A 339 6.33 22.00 17.61
CA ALA A 339 7.24 23.07 17.23
C ALA A 339 8.26 23.40 18.35
N ASP A 340 8.82 22.37 18.98
CA ASP A 340 9.82 22.50 20.05
C ASP A 340 11.14 23.06 19.52
N TRP A 341 11.43 22.90 18.22
CA TRP A 341 12.69 23.31 17.59
C TRP A 341 12.53 24.26 16.41
N GLY A 342 11.57 24.00 15.52
CA GLY A 342 11.32 24.83 14.34
C GLY A 342 10.62 26.15 14.66
N TYR A 343 10.38 26.97 13.63
CA TYR A 343 9.41 28.06 13.79
C TYR A 343 8.01 27.48 14.05
N PRO A 344 7.26 28.01 15.03
CA PRO A 344 5.91 27.54 15.30
C PRO A 344 4.96 27.92 14.16
N PRO A 345 3.81 27.25 14.04
CA PRO A 345 2.73 27.72 13.20
C PRO A 345 2.14 29.04 13.73
N VAL A 346 1.41 29.75 12.89
CA VAL A 346 0.83 31.06 13.23
C VAL A 346 -0.55 30.98 13.90
N ILE A 347 -1.09 29.76 14.06
CA ILE A 347 -2.34 29.51 14.79
C ILE A 347 -2.15 29.56 16.31
N SER A 348 -3.25 29.83 17.01
CA SER A 348 -3.27 30.16 18.44
C SER A 348 -2.74 29.08 19.39
N ASN A 349 -2.79 27.81 19.00
CA ASN A 349 -2.29 26.70 19.80
C ASN A 349 -0.79 26.42 19.61
N GLY A 350 -0.15 27.02 18.60
CA GLY A 350 1.27 26.86 18.35
C GLY A 350 1.72 25.46 17.92
N THR A 351 0.82 24.58 17.46
CA THR A 351 1.18 23.21 17.07
C THR A 351 0.86 22.90 15.60
N TRP A 352 1.77 22.21 14.92
CA TRP A 352 1.56 21.68 13.58
C TRP A 352 0.57 20.51 13.63
N ARG A 353 -0.48 20.57 12.81
CA ARG A 353 -1.63 19.66 12.90
C ARG A 353 -1.89 18.92 11.60
N GLN A 354 -2.74 17.89 11.70
CA GLN A 354 -3.20 17.09 10.58
C GLN A 354 -2.03 16.45 9.80
N THR A 355 -1.86 16.78 8.52
CA THR A 355 -0.80 16.21 7.69
C THR A 355 0.56 16.89 7.89
N ASN A 356 0.68 17.93 8.72
CA ASN A 356 1.98 18.50 9.07
C ASN A 356 2.71 17.64 10.10
N ALA A 357 3.94 17.23 9.80
CA ALA A 357 4.85 16.55 10.74
C ALA A 357 5.78 17.53 11.46
N SER A 358 6.09 18.64 10.79
CA SER A 358 6.84 19.79 11.26
C SER A 358 6.55 20.97 10.31
N ARG A 359 7.27 22.09 10.44
CA ARG A 359 7.29 23.15 9.42
C ARG A 359 7.78 22.67 8.05
N TYR A 360 8.66 21.68 8.02
CA TYR A 360 9.43 21.33 6.80
C TYR A 360 8.81 20.17 6.01
N VAL A 361 8.06 19.30 6.69
CA VAL A 361 7.52 18.07 6.11
C VAL A 361 6.02 17.97 6.35
N ARG A 362 5.29 17.73 5.26
CA ARG A 362 3.93 17.22 5.27
C ARG A 362 3.96 15.72 4.99
N LYS A 363 3.32 14.95 5.86
CA LYS A 363 3.25 13.49 5.85
C LYS A 363 2.72 13.04 4.48
N PHE A 364 3.51 12.23 3.76
CA PHE A 364 3.16 11.65 2.46
C PHE A 364 2.94 12.66 1.31
N GLN A 365 3.26 13.94 1.51
CA GLN A 365 3.00 15.00 0.53
C GLN A 365 4.33 15.72 0.21
N SER A 366 5.23 15.05 -0.53
CA SER A 366 6.51 15.66 -0.90
C SER A 366 6.32 17.00 -1.63
N ARG A 367 5.37 17.07 -2.58
CA ARG A 367 5.05 18.28 -3.33
C ARG A 367 4.59 19.46 -2.48
N ARG A 368 4.04 19.21 -1.29
CA ARG A 368 3.57 20.25 -0.34
C ARG A 368 4.52 20.47 0.83
N SER A 369 5.70 19.84 0.81
CA SER A 369 6.68 19.95 1.89
C SER A 369 7.70 21.04 1.58
N LEU A 370 7.88 21.99 2.50
CA LEU A 370 8.84 23.09 2.36
C LEU A 370 10.28 22.57 2.13
N LEU A 371 10.67 21.43 2.74
CA LEU A 371 11.97 20.80 2.47
C LEU A 371 12.14 20.49 0.99
N THR A 372 11.12 19.90 0.36
CA THR A 372 11.12 19.59 -1.07
C THR A 372 11.24 20.86 -1.90
N TRP A 373 10.47 21.91 -1.59
CA TRP A 373 10.55 23.17 -2.33
C TRP A 373 11.95 23.77 -2.27
N LYS A 374 12.61 23.71 -1.10
CA LYS A 374 13.97 24.19 -0.94
C LYS A 374 14.98 23.38 -1.75
N VAL A 375 14.90 22.05 -1.77
CA VAL A 375 15.88 21.24 -2.52
C VAL A 375 15.65 21.26 -4.05
N PHE A 376 14.44 21.56 -4.50
CA PHE A 376 14.12 21.75 -5.92
C PHE A 376 14.26 23.21 -6.39
N GLY A 377 14.21 24.17 -5.48
CA GLY A 377 14.34 25.60 -5.78
C GLY A 377 13.09 26.25 -6.34
N GLU A 378 11.92 25.65 -6.11
CA GLU A 378 10.63 26.13 -6.58
C GLU A 378 9.50 25.62 -5.68
N ARG A 379 8.36 26.31 -5.68
CA ARG A 379 7.12 25.83 -5.06
C ARG A 379 6.49 24.78 -5.99
N LEU A 380 6.05 23.64 -5.43
CA LEU A 380 5.72 22.42 -6.20
C LEU A 380 4.29 21.92 -6.06
N ASP A 381 3.49 22.57 -5.21
CA ASP A 381 2.13 22.17 -4.84
C ASP A 381 1.04 22.77 -5.72
N GLY A 382 1.41 23.62 -6.70
CA GLY A 382 0.50 24.18 -7.69
C GLY A 382 -0.15 25.52 -7.30
N TRP A 383 0.07 25.99 -6.08
CA TRP A 383 -0.25 27.36 -5.68
C TRP A 383 0.96 28.29 -5.87
N ASP A 384 0.69 29.57 -6.03
CA ASP A 384 1.66 30.66 -5.93
C ASP A 384 1.75 31.16 -4.47
N ASN A 385 2.84 31.85 -4.11
CA ASN A 385 2.97 32.45 -2.77
C ASN A 385 1.85 33.45 -2.44
N ASP A 386 1.28 34.12 -3.46
CA ASP A 386 0.25 35.14 -3.26
C ASP A 386 -1.17 34.54 -3.10
N ASP A 387 -1.34 33.23 -3.28
CA ASP A 387 -2.67 32.56 -3.20
C ASP A 387 -3.19 32.49 -1.75
N HIS A 388 -2.29 32.44 -0.77
CA HIS A 388 -2.62 32.33 0.65
C HIS A 388 -1.80 33.32 1.48
N PRO A 389 -2.34 33.88 2.58
CA PRO A 389 -1.59 34.77 3.44
C PRO A 389 -0.40 34.05 4.11
N THR A 390 0.77 34.68 4.13
CA THR A 390 1.96 34.14 4.80
C THR A 390 2.56 35.16 5.75
N GLU A 391 3.14 34.71 6.88
CA GLU A 391 3.81 35.62 7.81
C GLU A 391 5.11 36.18 7.25
N SER A 392 5.33 37.50 7.35
CA SER A 392 6.58 38.11 6.86
C SER A 392 7.80 37.80 7.75
N THR A 393 7.57 37.30 8.96
CA THR A 393 8.61 36.75 9.86
C THR A 393 8.18 35.34 10.26
N PRO A 394 8.91 34.29 9.85
CA PRO A 394 8.53 32.90 10.12
C PRO A 394 8.09 32.63 11.55
N GLY A 395 6.91 32.04 11.71
CA GLY A 395 6.30 31.71 13.00
C GLY A 395 5.82 32.90 13.85
N ASN A 396 5.78 34.12 13.31
CA ASN A 396 5.23 35.28 14.00
C ASN A 396 3.89 35.70 13.39
N SER A 397 2.79 35.27 14.03
CA SER A 397 1.42 35.58 13.60
C SER A 397 1.11 37.08 13.53
N ALA A 398 1.80 37.92 14.30
CA ALA A 398 1.63 39.38 14.23
C ALA A 398 2.13 40.01 12.92
N THR A 399 2.83 39.23 12.09
CA THR A 399 3.36 39.65 10.79
C THR A 399 2.59 39.11 9.59
N LEU A 400 1.41 38.51 9.84
CA LEU A 400 0.45 38.22 8.79
C LEU A 400 -0.12 39.51 8.17
N PRO A 401 -0.57 39.48 6.91
CA PRO A 401 -1.29 40.59 6.30
C PRO A 401 -2.47 41.05 7.17
N ALA A 402 -2.72 42.36 7.19
CA ALA A 402 -3.75 42.94 8.05
C ALA A 402 -5.14 42.35 7.72
N GLY A 403 -5.77 41.71 8.71
CA GLY A 403 -7.08 41.08 8.57
C GLY A 403 -7.07 39.64 8.06
N ALA A 404 -5.89 39.06 7.79
CA ALA A 404 -5.76 37.65 7.43
C ALA A 404 -6.18 36.73 8.59
N ASP A 405 -6.86 35.64 8.27
CA ASP A 405 -7.13 34.55 9.21
C ASP A 405 -5.90 33.63 9.30
N PRO A 406 -5.31 33.40 10.49
CA PRO A 406 -4.22 32.43 10.64
C PRO A 406 -4.54 31.01 10.17
N ASN A 407 -5.82 30.62 10.12
CA ASN A 407 -6.25 29.30 9.61
C ASN A 407 -6.25 29.21 8.07
N GLN A 408 -6.09 30.35 7.41
CA GLN A 408 -5.90 30.43 5.96
C GLN A 408 -4.42 30.58 5.60
N ALA A 409 -3.52 30.63 6.59
CA ALA A 409 -2.13 30.91 6.34
C ALA A 409 -1.35 29.70 5.82
N ASP A 410 -0.48 29.95 4.85
CA ASP A 410 0.42 28.96 4.26
C ASP A 410 1.89 29.36 4.40
N LEU A 411 2.80 28.60 3.80
CA LEU A 411 4.20 28.92 3.68
C LEU A 411 4.54 29.39 2.27
N ASP A 412 5.49 30.32 2.19
CA ASP A 412 6.05 30.77 0.92
C ASP A 412 7.36 30.05 0.58
N PHE A 413 7.55 29.75 -0.70
CA PHE A 413 8.89 29.53 -1.22
C PHE A 413 9.63 30.87 -1.34
N THR A 414 10.65 31.06 -0.50
CA THR A 414 11.48 32.27 -0.47
C THR A 414 12.96 31.95 -0.66
N GLY A 415 13.76 32.90 -1.14
CA GLY A 415 15.20 32.69 -1.36
C GLY A 415 15.50 31.75 -2.53
N ASP A 416 16.62 31.01 -2.43
CA ASP A 416 17.14 30.16 -3.51
C ASP A 416 16.99 28.65 -3.20
N ILE A 417 17.31 27.83 -4.21
CA ILE A 417 17.53 26.39 -4.05
C ILE A 417 18.58 26.08 -2.97
N MET A 418 18.38 24.98 -2.25
CA MET A 418 19.28 24.49 -1.20
C MET A 418 19.95 23.18 -1.65
N PRO A 419 21.28 23.04 -1.50
CA PRO A 419 22.20 24.06 -0.99
C PRO A 419 22.38 25.23 -1.98
N PRO A 420 22.62 26.47 -1.51
CA PRO A 420 22.74 27.61 -2.41
C PRO A 420 23.91 27.44 -3.39
N PRO A 421 23.74 27.78 -4.68
CA PRO A 421 24.84 27.78 -5.63
C PRO A 421 26.00 28.66 -5.15
N GLY A 422 27.22 28.12 -5.17
CA GLY A 422 28.41 28.85 -4.72
C GLY A 422 28.63 28.89 -3.20
N SER A 423 27.81 28.21 -2.40
CA SER A 423 27.99 28.09 -0.93
C SER A 423 29.24 27.30 -0.49
N GLY A 424 29.92 26.63 -1.42
CA GLY A 424 31.02 25.71 -1.12
C GLY A 424 30.56 24.33 -0.62
N VAL A 425 29.24 24.11 -0.54
CA VAL A 425 28.62 22.84 -0.16
C VAL A 425 28.20 22.07 -1.42
N PRO A 426 28.43 20.74 -1.51
CA PRO A 426 28.05 19.97 -2.70
C PRO A 426 26.54 20.04 -2.98
N PRO A 427 26.12 20.37 -4.22
CA PRO A 427 24.70 20.37 -4.60
C PRO A 427 24.15 18.93 -4.60
N LEU A 428 22.83 18.82 -4.50
CA LEU A 428 22.13 17.54 -4.68
C LEU A 428 21.93 17.25 -6.16
N SER A 429 22.18 16.01 -6.59
CA SER A 429 21.73 15.53 -7.90
C SER A 429 20.20 15.42 -7.95
N ASP A 430 19.62 15.30 -9.15
CA ASP A 430 18.16 15.13 -9.28
C ASP A 430 17.68 13.81 -8.64
N ASP A 431 18.47 12.74 -8.73
CA ASP A 431 18.19 11.48 -8.04
C ASP A 431 18.18 11.66 -6.52
N GLU A 432 19.14 12.42 -5.96
CA GLU A 432 19.21 12.67 -4.52
C GLU A 432 18.06 13.54 -4.02
N LYS A 433 17.63 14.54 -4.80
CA LYS A 433 16.41 15.31 -4.51
C LYS A 433 15.18 14.40 -4.52
N MET A 434 15.10 13.49 -5.49
CA MET A 434 14.00 12.51 -5.58
C MET A 434 14.05 11.47 -4.46
N THR A 435 15.22 11.10 -3.96
CA THR A 435 15.34 10.26 -2.75
C THR A 435 14.68 10.95 -1.55
N ILE A 436 14.91 12.25 -1.36
CA ILE A 436 14.22 13.03 -0.30
C ILE A 436 12.71 13.06 -0.53
N ALA A 437 12.26 13.31 -1.74
CA ALA A 437 10.83 13.33 -2.07
C ALA A 437 10.15 11.97 -1.82
N ARG A 438 10.77 10.87 -2.28
CA ARG A 438 10.29 9.49 -2.05
C ARG A 438 10.24 9.14 -0.57
N TRP A 439 11.24 9.55 0.21
CA TRP A 439 11.22 9.35 1.66
C TRP A 439 10.01 10.03 2.31
N ILE A 440 9.66 11.25 1.90
CA ILE A 440 8.45 11.94 2.39
C ILE A 440 7.18 11.22 1.93
N ASP A 441 7.09 10.84 0.65
CA ASP A 441 5.93 10.15 0.07
C ASP A 441 5.69 8.75 0.66
N LEU A 442 6.72 8.12 1.24
CA LEU A 442 6.64 6.84 1.98
C LEU A 442 6.38 7.03 3.49
N GLY A 443 6.13 8.26 3.93
CA GLY A 443 5.79 8.58 5.31
C GLY A 443 7.00 8.73 6.23
N CYS A 444 8.14 9.15 5.70
CA CYS A 444 9.38 9.41 6.43
C CYS A 444 9.87 8.22 7.28
N PRO A 445 10.09 7.03 6.69
CA PRO A 445 10.52 5.87 7.45
C PRO A 445 11.91 6.04 8.07
N ILE A 446 12.07 5.51 9.28
CA ILE A 446 13.31 5.42 10.03
C ILE A 446 13.39 4.10 10.79
N ASP A 447 14.54 3.42 10.71
CA ASP A 447 14.83 2.22 11.47
C ASP A 447 15.26 2.54 12.90
N SER A 448 14.44 2.23 13.91
CA SER A 448 14.83 2.42 15.31
C SER A 448 15.38 1.13 15.96
N GLY A 449 15.41 0.00 15.26
CA GLY A 449 15.89 -1.28 15.78
C GLY A 449 17.39 -1.25 16.04
N SER A 450 18.16 -0.72 15.09
CA SER A 450 19.61 -0.53 15.23
C SER A 450 20.00 0.32 16.44
N GLN A 451 19.17 1.31 16.83
CA GLN A 451 19.45 2.21 17.95
C GLN A 451 19.03 1.67 19.32
N THR A 452 18.11 0.71 19.35
CA THR A 452 17.50 0.20 20.59
C THR A 452 18.00 -1.18 20.99
N GLY A 453 19.01 -1.72 20.29
CA GLY A 453 19.53 -3.06 20.52
C GLY A 453 18.63 -4.17 19.95
N ASN A 454 17.71 -3.82 19.05
CA ASN A 454 16.79 -4.72 18.36
C ASN A 454 17.13 -4.79 16.86
N GLU A 455 18.42 -4.90 16.55
CA GLU A 455 18.91 -4.97 15.18
C GLU A 455 18.23 -6.11 14.42
N GLY A 456 17.80 -5.85 13.19
CA GLY A 456 17.03 -6.79 12.37
C GLY A 456 15.53 -6.84 12.68
N PHE A 457 15.02 -6.16 13.70
CA PHE A 457 13.58 -6.12 14.02
C PHE A 457 12.88 -4.80 13.65
N GLY A 458 13.59 -3.88 13.00
CA GLY A 458 13.09 -2.57 12.62
C GLY A 458 12.60 -2.47 11.18
N TRP A 459 13.03 -1.46 10.43
CA TRP A 459 12.46 -1.18 9.09
C TRP A 459 12.74 -2.31 8.07
N PHE A 460 13.93 -2.89 8.12
CA PHE A 460 14.36 -3.91 7.14
C PHE A 460 13.94 -5.34 7.48
N LEU A 461 13.05 -5.51 8.45
CA LEU A 461 12.49 -6.81 8.81
C LEU A 461 11.38 -7.22 7.83
N ASP A 462 11.38 -8.50 7.45
CA ASP A 462 10.30 -9.10 6.66
C ASP A 462 9.24 -9.74 7.58
N ASP A 463 8.07 -9.13 7.68
CA ASP A 463 6.93 -9.73 8.41
C ASP A 463 5.91 -10.39 7.46
N LEU A 464 6.15 -10.31 6.15
CA LEU A 464 5.27 -10.86 5.15
C LEU A 464 5.64 -12.33 4.92
N ARG A 465 4.62 -13.18 4.77
CA ARG A 465 4.87 -14.60 4.50
C ARG A 465 5.11 -14.80 3.00
N PRO A 466 5.93 -15.79 2.60
CA PRO A 466 6.08 -16.12 1.20
C PRO A 466 4.72 -16.53 0.60
N THR A 467 4.47 -16.14 -0.63
CA THR A 467 3.30 -16.63 -1.36
C THR A 467 3.53 -18.07 -1.76
N LEU A 468 2.57 -18.95 -1.50
CA LEU A 468 2.58 -20.35 -1.89
C LEU A 468 1.20 -20.76 -2.41
N THR A 469 1.15 -21.33 -3.61
CA THR A 469 -0.08 -21.81 -4.24
C THR A 469 0.10 -23.22 -4.78
N VAL A 470 -0.91 -24.07 -4.61
CA VAL A 470 -0.99 -25.40 -5.26
C VAL A 470 -2.08 -25.34 -6.31
N THR A 471 -1.70 -25.47 -7.57
CA THR A 471 -2.62 -25.41 -8.73
C THR A 471 -3.10 -26.79 -9.12
N LEU A 472 -2.20 -27.78 -9.11
CA LEU A 472 -2.52 -29.17 -9.41
C LEU A 472 -1.92 -30.07 -8.32
N PRO A 473 -2.71 -30.95 -7.68
CA PRO A 473 -4.14 -31.18 -7.88
C PRO A 473 -5.04 -30.00 -7.46
N ARG A 474 -6.19 -29.85 -8.13
CA ARG A 474 -7.24 -28.91 -7.74
C ARG A 474 -7.89 -29.35 -6.44
N SER A 475 -8.42 -28.40 -5.68
CA SER A 475 -9.20 -28.72 -4.48
C SER A 475 -10.44 -29.53 -4.86
N GLY A 476 -10.80 -30.52 -4.04
CA GLY A 476 -11.95 -31.39 -4.30
C GLY A 476 -11.72 -32.36 -5.47
N TYR A 477 -12.79 -32.63 -6.24
CA TYR A 477 -12.75 -33.64 -7.29
C TYR A 477 -12.02 -33.16 -8.55
N ASN A 478 -11.00 -33.91 -8.97
CA ASN A 478 -10.26 -33.70 -10.22
C ASN A 478 -10.83 -34.65 -11.29
N SER A 479 -11.66 -34.13 -12.19
CA SER A 479 -12.26 -34.89 -13.30
C SER A 479 -11.27 -35.22 -14.42
N THR A 480 -10.17 -34.47 -14.52
CA THR A 480 -9.06 -34.74 -15.42
C THR A 480 -7.94 -35.51 -14.70
N PRO A 481 -7.22 -36.41 -15.39
CA PRO A 481 -6.11 -37.13 -14.78
C PRO A 481 -5.04 -36.18 -14.20
N VAL A 482 -4.62 -36.44 -12.97
CA VAL A 482 -3.53 -35.70 -12.30
C VAL A 482 -2.22 -36.43 -12.60
N ASP A 483 -1.41 -35.90 -13.53
CA ASP A 483 -0.16 -36.51 -14.01
C ASP A 483 1.12 -35.82 -13.49
N ARG A 484 0.94 -34.70 -12.79
CA ARG A 484 1.97 -33.93 -12.11
C ARG A 484 1.40 -33.25 -10.88
N LEU A 485 2.27 -32.85 -9.96
CA LEU A 485 1.97 -31.82 -8.97
C LEU A 485 2.50 -30.49 -9.52
N GLN A 486 1.75 -29.41 -9.38
CA GLN A 486 2.14 -28.09 -9.87
C GLN A 486 1.78 -27.02 -8.84
N PHE A 487 2.77 -26.23 -8.46
CA PHE A 487 2.68 -25.22 -7.42
C PHE A 487 3.56 -24.01 -7.77
N GLY A 488 3.30 -22.89 -7.12
CA GLY A 488 4.06 -21.65 -7.28
C GLY A 488 4.47 -21.11 -5.93
N MET A 489 5.68 -20.54 -5.87
CA MET A 489 6.17 -19.87 -4.67
C MET A 489 7.04 -18.67 -5.00
N VAL A 490 6.88 -17.61 -4.21
CA VAL A 490 7.73 -16.42 -4.26
C VAL A 490 7.73 -15.76 -2.89
N ASP A 491 8.87 -15.20 -2.51
CA ASP A 491 8.96 -14.21 -1.44
C ASP A 491 9.36 -12.86 -2.02
N ASN A 492 8.71 -11.78 -1.57
CA ASN A 492 8.91 -10.47 -2.18
C ASN A 492 10.19 -9.77 -1.71
N TYR A 493 10.63 -10.02 -0.47
CA TYR A 493 11.62 -9.17 0.17
C TYR A 493 12.84 -9.94 0.66
N SER A 494 12.72 -10.79 1.68
CA SER A 494 13.87 -11.55 2.22
C SER A 494 14.34 -12.67 1.28
N GLY A 495 13.46 -13.19 0.42
CA GLY A 495 13.74 -14.31 -0.48
C GLY A 495 13.37 -15.67 0.13
N LEU A 496 13.25 -16.71 -0.71
CA LEU A 496 12.88 -18.05 -0.25
C LEU A 496 14.10 -18.82 0.30
N ASP A 497 13.91 -19.54 1.41
CA ASP A 497 14.84 -20.58 1.86
C ASP A 497 14.45 -21.93 1.23
N LEU A 498 15.05 -22.24 0.08
CA LEU A 498 14.71 -23.45 -0.67
C LEU A 498 15.10 -24.76 0.04
N ASP A 499 16.03 -24.72 1.00
CA ASP A 499 16.40 -25.91 1.78
C ASP A 499 15.27 -26.34 2.75
N THR A 500 14.28 -25.46 2.97
CA THR A 500 13.11 -25.73 3.81
C THR A 500 11.89 -26.21 3.03
N LEU A 501 11.95 -26.27 1.70
CA LEU A 501 10.85 -26.75 0.87
C LEU A 501 10.50 -28.19 1.28
N SER A 502 9.26 -28.39 1.71
CA SER A 502 8.72 -29.70 2.09
C SER A 502 7.47 -29.99 1.28
N ILE A 503 7.43 -31.17 0.67
CA ILE A 503 6.29 -31.64 -0.12
C ILE A 503 5.93 -33.03 0.37
N GLN A 504 4.75 -33.20 0.96
CA GLN A 504 4.32 -34.49 1.54
C GLN A 504 2.92 -34.86 1.08
N ALA A 505 2.72 -36.13 0.77
CA ALA A 505 1.41 -36.68 0.40
C ALA A 505 1.00 -37.78 1.37
N ASP A 506 -0.30 -37.90 1.70
CA ASP A 506 -0.83 -39.02 2.50
C ASP A 506 -1.10 -40.30 1.66
N PHE A 507 -0.60 -40.32 0.43
CA PHE A 507 -0.69 -41.41 -0.54
C PHE A 507 0.66 -41.62 -1.23
N THR A 508 0.80 -42.72 -1.96
CA THR A 508 2.03 -43.03 -2.70
C THR A 508 2.22 -42.09 -3.90
N VAL A 509 3.38 -41.45 -3.99
CA VAL A 509 3.77 -40.56 -5.10
C VAL A 509 5.11 -41.03 -5.66
N ALA A 510 5.19 -41.25 -6.97
CA ALA A 510 6.41 -41.68 -7.65
C ALA A 510 7.12 -42.89 -6.96
N GLY A 511 6.34 -43.84 -6.43
CA GLY A 511 6.84 -45.02 -5.72
C GLY A 511 7.25 -44.78 -4.26
N ARG A 512 7.18 -43.54 -3.75
CA ARG A 512 7.48 -43.21 -2.36
C ARG A 512 6.27 -43.46 -1.45
N PRO A 513 6.45 -44.02 -0.25
CA PRO A 513 5.35 -44.25 0.67
C PRO A 513 4.74 -42.93 1.20
N PRO A 514 3.48 -42.94 1.66
CA PRO A 514 2.84 -41.80 2.32
C PRO A 514 3.73 -41.16 3.39
N GLY A 515 3.74 -39.83 3.46
CA GLY A 515 4.52 -39.05 4.42
C GLY A 515 6.00 -38.90 4.08
N SER A 516 6.49 -39.48 2.99
CA SER A 516 7.83 -39.16 2.48
C SER A 516 7.88 -37.71 2.01
N ASP A 517 8.99 -37.03 2.25
CA ASP A 517 9.27 -35.77 1.57
C ASP A 517 9.53 -36.05 0.08
N LEU A 518 9.02 -35.16 -0.77
CA LEU A 518 9.04 -35.22 -2.23
C LEU A 518 9.74 -33.99 -2.84
N SER A 519 10.27 -33.09 -2.01
CA SER A 519 10.94 -31.84 -2.41
C SER A 519 12.06 -32.03 -3.44
N ASP A 520 12.87 -33.09 -3.31
CA ASP A 520 13.95 -33.43 -4.23
C ASP A 520 13.48 -33.90 -5.62
N LEU A 521 12.19 -34.19 -5.78
CA LEU A 521 11.58 -34.51 -7.09
C LEU A 521 11.01 -33.27 -7.79
N ALA A 522 10.94 -32.12 -7.13
CA ALA A 522 10.42 -30.89 -7.70
C ALA A 522 11.45 -30.22 -8.63
N ALA A 523 10.97 -29.66 -9.74
CA ALA A 523 11.77 -28.92 -10.71
C ALA A 523 11.18 -27.54 -10.96
N ALA A 524 12.02 -26.51 -10.99
CA ALA A 524 11.62 -25.15 -11.34
C ALA A 524 11.35 -25.01 -12.84
N LEU A 525 10.25 -24.35 -13.19
CA LEU A 525 9.89 -24.00 -14.57
C LEU A 525 10.20 -22.53 -14.91
N GLY A 526 10.69 -21.75 -13.95
CA GLY A 526 10.86 -20.30 -14.06
C GLY A 526 9.65 -19.53 -13.54
N GLY A 527 9.81 -18.22 -13.29
CA GLY A 527 8.73 -17.36 -12.79
C GLY A 527 8.08 -17.85 -11.50
N GLY A 528 8.87 -18.44 -10.59
CA GLY A 528 8.36 -18.99 -9.32
C GLY A 528 7.48 -20.24 -9.45
N VAL A 529 7.31 -20.82 -10.65
CA VAL A 529 6.52 -22.03 -10.89
C VAL A 529 7.37 -23.28 -10.74
N TRP A 530 6.81 -24.30 -10.10
CA TRP A 530 7.44 -25.59 -9.86
C TRP A 530 6.52 -26.75 -10.26
N THR A 531 7.13 -27.85 -10.69
CA THR A 531 6.43 -29.07 -11.08
C THR A 531 7.10 -30.32 -10.53
N LEU A 532 6.30 -31.35 -10.25
CA LEU A 532 6.74 -32.70 -9.95
C LEU A 532 6.01 -33.67 -10.89
N PRO A 533 6.64 -34.13 -11.98
CA PRO A 533 6.05 -35.11 -12.88
C PRO A 533 5.86 -36.47 -12.18
N LEU A 534 4.68 -37.08 -12.27
CA LEU A 534 4.38 -38.34 -11.58
C LEU A 534 4.77 -39.58 -12.41
N GLY A 535 5.07 -39.41 -13.70
CA GLY A 535 5.39 -40.50 -14.65
C GLY A 535 4.16 -41.28 -15.13
N ALA A 536 3.10 -41.36 -14.34
CA ALA A 536 1.77 -41.81 -14.72
C ALA A 536 0.72 -41.03 -13.91
N PRO A 537 -0.53 -40.91 -14.42
CA PRO A 537 -1.59 -40.28 -13.65
C PRO A 537 -1.84 -40.98 -12.31
N LEU A 538 -2.20 -40.19 -11.29
CA LEU A 538 -2.62 -40.73 -10.01
C LEU A 538 -3.76 -41.74 -10.21
N PRO A 539 -3.76 -42.87 -9.46
CA PRO A 539 -4.85 -43.82 -9.50
C PRO A 539 -6.15 -43.18 -8.97
N PRO A 540 -7.30 -43.88 -9.06
CA PRO A 540 -8.50 -43.46 -8.34
C PRO A 540 -8.22 -43.38 -6.83
N LEU A 541 -8.25 -42.17 -6.29
CA LEU A 541 -8.04 -41.87 -4.89
C LEU A 541 -9.33 -41.26 -4.32
N PRO A 542 -9.82 -41.72 -3.15
CA PRO A 542 -10.79 -40.96 -2.38
C PRO A 542 -10.16 -39.62 -1.92
N THR A 543 -10.83 -38.86 -1.07
CA THR A 543 -10.23 -37.63 -0.53
C THR A 543 -8.89 -37.90 0.14
N ARG A 544 -7.84 -37.22 -0.36
CA ARG A 544 -6.43 -37.30 0.04
C ARG A 544 -5.86 -35.90 0.20
N HIS A 545 -4.70 -35.81 0.84
CA HIS A 545 -4.03 -34.56 1.19
C HIS A 545 -2.63 -34.48 0.58
N LEU A 546 -2.36 -33.36 -0.07
CA LEU A 546 -1.01 -32.91 -0.46
C LEU A 546 -0.65 -31.68 0.37
N ARG A 547 0.44 -31.76 1.13
CA ARG A 547 0.98 -30.67 1.93
C ARG A 547 2.22 -30.10 1.27
N VAL A 548 2.26 -28.79 1.10
CA VAL A 548 3.43 -28.05 0.62
C VAL A 548 3.74 -26.95 1.63
N GLU A 549 5.01 -26.79 1.96
CA GLU A 549 5.50 -25.82 2.93
C GLU A 549 6.84 -25.25 2.48
N VAL A 550 7.05 -23.95 2.70
CA VAL A 550 8.33 -23.27 2.44
C VAL A 550 8.49 -22.10 3.40
N TYR A 551 9.74 -21.85 3.82
CA TYR A 551 10.13 -20.68 4.58
C TYR A 551 10.78 -19.63 3.69
N ASP A 552 10.69 -18.37 4.09
CA ASP A 552 11.58 -17.32 3.59
C ASP A 552 12.89 -17.26 4.42
N LEU A 553 13.83 -16.41 3.98
CA LEU A 553 15.11 -16.23 4.67
C LEU A 553 14.98 -15.48 6.00
N GLN A 554 13.83 -14.86 6.28
CA GLN A 554 13.51 -14.25 7.57
C GLN A 554 12.96 -15.27 8.60
N GLY A 555 12.49 -16.43 8.12
CA GLY A 555 11.90 -17.50 8.90
C GLY A 555 10.37 -17.49 8.94
N ASN A 556 9.69 -16.66 8.14
CA ASN A 556 8.25 -16.77 7.95
C ASN A 556 7.93 -17.99 7.09
N VAL A 557 6.74 -18.56 7.28
CA VAL A 557 6.37 -19.83 6.66
C VAL A 557 4.95 -19.79 6.12
N THR A 558 4.78 -20.34 4.92
CA THR A 558 3.47 -20.59 4.33
C THR A 558 3.28 -22.08 4.12
N ARG A 559 2.08 -22.56 4.44
CA ARG A 559 1.67 -23.96 4.35
C ARG A 559 0.39 -24.05 3.54
N VAL A 560 0.35 -24.96 2.58
CA VAL A 560 -0.86 -25.34 1.86
C VAL A 560 -1.14 -26.81 2.12
N ASP A 561 -2.31 -27.11 2.71
CA ASP A 561 -2.84 -28.47 2.80
C ASP A 561 -4.00 -28.62 1.81
N ARG A 562 -3.73 -29.31 0.70
CA ARG A 562 -4.64 -29.48 -0.43
C ARG A 562 -5.39 -30.81 -0.31
N ALA A 563 -6.65 -30.73 0.09
CA ALA A 563 -7.59 -31.84 0.02
C ALA A 563 -8.13 -32.01 -1.41
N PHE A 564 -8.02 -33.22 -1.98
CA PHE A 564 -8.50 -33.52 -3.32
C PHE A 564 -8.87 -35.00 -3.51
N SER A 565 -9.63 -35.33 -4.55
CA SER A 565 -9.89 -36.70 -5.00
C SER A 565 -9.72 -36.82 -6.51
N THR A 566 -9.39 -38.02 -6.98
CA THR A 566 -9.41 -38.40 -8.42
C THR A 566 -10.47 -39.48 -8.68
N GLN A 567 -11.01 -40.07 -7.62
CA GLN A 567 -12.26 -40.81 -7.66
C GLN A 567 -13.41 -39.81 -7.58
N SER A 568 -14.39 -39.96 -8.49
CA SER A 568 -15.65 -39.23 -8.39
C SER A 568 -16.19 -39.41 -6.98
N PRO A 569 -16.58 -38.34 -6.27
CA PRO A 569 -17.31 -38.51 -5.03
C PRO A 569 -18.51 -39.40 -5.36
N ALA A 570 -18.60 -40.57 -4.72
CA ALA A 570 -19.90 -41.23 -4.65
C ALA A 570 -20.82 -40.19 -4.01
N THR A 571 -21.94 -39.85 -4.65
CA THR A 571 -22.96 -38.94 -4.11
C THR A 571 -23.10 -39.20 -2.62
N LEU A 572 -22.54 -38.33 -1.78
CA LEU A 572 -22.48 -38.54 -0.33
C LEU A 572 -23.91 -38.52 0.27
N PHE A 573 -24.85 -37.98 -0.51
CA PHE A 573 -26.29 -38.05 -0.33
C PHE A 573 -26.91 -38.86 -1.48
N ALA A 574 -26.82 -40.20 -1.41
CA ALA A 574 -27.66 -41.08 -2.21
C ALA A 574 -29.05 -41.28 -1.57
N ASP A 575 -29.41 -40.46 -0.57
CA ASP A 575 -30.68 -40.49 0.17
C ASP A 575 -31.73 -39.53 -0.40
N GLY A 576 -31.41 -38.81 -1.48
CA GLY A 576 -32.39 -37.92 -2.13
C GLY A 576 -32.59 -36.58 -1.43
N PHE A 577 -31.71 -36.16 -0.50
CA PHE A 577 -31.82 -34.88 0.20
C PHE A 577 -31.93 -33.69 -0.76
N GLU A 578 -31.16 -33.69 -1.86
CA GLU A 578 -31.23 -32.63 -2.87
C GLU A 578 -32.45 -32.73 -3.81
N SER A 579 -33.15 -33.86 -3.82
CA SER A 579 -34.40 -34.01 -4.58
C SER A 579 -35.64 -33.50 -3.83
N GLY A 580 -35.49 -33.12 -2.56
CA GLY A 580 -36.58 -32.65 -1.71
C GLY A 580 -37.59 -33.73 -1.29
N ASP A 581 -37.31 -35.01 -1.55
CA ASP A 581 -38.19 -36.11 -1.15
C ASP A 581 -37.88 -36.56 0.29
N THR A 582 -38.68 -36.08 1.24
CA THR A 582 -38.57 -36.41 2.68
C THR A 582 -39.36 -37.66 3.08
N ALA A 583 -39.87 -38.46 2.13
CA ALA A 583 -40.77 -39.59 2.45
C ALA A 583 -40.11 -40.75 3.24
N SER A 584 -38.80 -40.71 3.43
CA SER A 584 -38.02 -41.69 4.19
C SER A 584 -37.60 -41.23 5.60
N TRP A 585 -38.01 -40.03 6.03
CA TRP A 585 -37.67 -39.45 7.35
C TRP A 585 -38.82 -39.53 8.35
#